data_AF-R7HLJ4-F1
#
_entry.id   AF-R7HLJ4-F1
#
_cell.length_a   1.000
_cell.length_b   1.000
_cell.length_c   1.000
_cell.angle_alpha   90.00
_cell.angle_beta   90.00
_cell.angle_gamma   90.00
#
_symmetry.space_group_name_H-M   'P 1'
#
loop_
_entity.id
_entity.type
_entity.pdbx_description
1 polymer ?
#
loop_
_entity_poly.entity_id
_entity_poly.type
_entity_poly.pdbx_seq_one_letter_code
_entity_poly.pdbx_strand_id
1 'polypeptide(L)'
;MKKIIIILTLIVSTLIYLEIKNNEVVIPDSAIRLRVIPNSNTSVDQNIKNKVKKYLEENTYTLLEEASDLKEARTLINANIENLDNDIGNIFKENNYDMSYKINFGYNYFPAKEYRNIKYKEGYYESIVITIGNGEGNNWWCFLFPNLCLVDLQNKTDIEYKSWLVKQINKIF
;
A
#
# COMPACT_ATOMS: atom_id res chain seq x y z
N MET A 1 3.82 -40.82 -33.11
CA MET A 1 3.42 -40.73 -31.69
C MET A 1 4.39 -39.87 -30.87
N LYS A 2 5.68 -40.21 -30.73
CA LYS A 2 6.67 -39.40 -29.96
C LYS A 2 6.77 -37.92 -30.39
N LYS A 3 6.79 -37.64 -31.70
CA LYS A 3 6.83 -36.25 -32.23
C LYS A 3 5.56 -35.43 -31.89
N ILE A 4 4.39 -36.08 -31.85
CA ILE A 4 3.11 -35.42 -31.52
C ILE A 4 3.09 -35.06 -30.03
N ILE A 5 3.59 -35.96 -29.16
CA ILE A 5 3.68 -35.72 -27.72
C ILE A 5 4.59 -34.52 -27.42
N ILE A 6 5.75 -34.41 -28.09
CA ILE A 6 6.69 -33.28 -27.89
C ILE A 6 6.04 -31.94 -28.27
N ILE A 7 5.31 -31.91 -29.39
CA ILE A 7 4.62 -30.70 -29.85
C ILE A 7 3.52 -30.29 -28.85
N LEU A 8 2.72 -31.25 -28.37
CA LEU A 8 1.69 -30.98 -27.37
C LEU A 8 2.28 -30.46 -26.05
N THR A 9 3.40 -31.02 -25.58
CA THR A 9 4.07 -30.51 -24.37
C THR A 9 4.59 -29.09 -24.55
N LEU A 10 5.15 -28.75 -25.71
CA LEU A 10 5.60 -27.39 -26.01
C LEU A 10 4.44 -26.39 -26.03
N ILE A 11 3.31 -26.76 -26.62
CA ILE A 11 2.11 -25.91 -26.66
C ILE A 11 1.59 -25.67 -25.24
N VAL A 12 1.45 -26.73 -24.43
CA VAL A 12 0.98 -26.60 -23.04
C VAL A 12 1.95 -25.74 -22.21
N SER A 13 3.26 -25.96 -22.31
CA SER A 13 4.25 -25.13 -21.61
C SER A 13 4.21 -23.66 -22.05
N THR A 14 3.94 -23.40 -23.34
CA THR A 14 3.81 -22.02 -23.85
C THR A 14 2.53 -21.37 -23.36
N LEU A 15 1.41 -22.11 -23.31
CA LEU A 15 0.15 -21.62 -22.75
C LEU A 15 0.28 -21.30 -21.25
N ILE A 16 0.91 -22.19 -20.48
CA ILE A 16 1.21 -21.97 -19.05
C ILE A 16 2.11 -20.73 -18.88
N TYR A 17 3.14 -20.56 -19.71
CA TYR A 17 4.03 -19.40 -19.66
C TYR A 17 3.29 -18.08 -19.93
N LEU A 18 2.37 -18.07 -20.89
CA LEU A 18 1.56 -16.90 -21.22
C LEU A 18 0.58 -16.54 -20.10
N GLU A 19 -0.01 -17.53 -19.43
CA GLU A 19 -0.92 -17.31 -18.31
C GLU A 19 -0.19 -16.77 -17.08
N ILE A 20 1.01 -17.28 -16.77
CA ILE A 20 1.87 -16.75 -15.69
C ILE A 20 2.25 -15.28 -15.95
N LYS A 21 2.52 -14.90 -17.20
CA LYS A 21 2.87 -13.52 -17.56
C LYS A 21 1.71 -12.53 -17.35
N ASN A 22 0.46 -12.99 -17.48
CA ASN A 22 -0.72 -12.12 -17.42
C ASN A 22 -1.28 -11.89 -16.01
N ASN A 23 -0.66 -12.44 -14.96
CA ASN A 23 -1.03 -12.18 -13.56
C ASN A 23 -0.52 -10.81 -13.05
N GLU A 24 -0.70 -9.75 -13.84
CA GLU A 24 -0.46 -8.38 -13.38
C GLU A 24 -1.63 -7.93 -12.50
N VAL A 25 -1.36 -7.71 -11.21
CA VAL A 25 -2.35 -7.18 -10.28
C VAL A 25 -2.54 -5.69 -10.55
N VAL A 26 -3.65 -5.37 -11.22
CA VAL A 26 -4.09 -3.99 -11.43
C VAL A 26 -4.75 -3.47 -10.17
N ILE A 27 -4.18 -2.42 -9.59
CA ILE A 27 -4.73 -1.80 -8.39
C ILE A 27 -5.84 -0.84 -8.83
N PRO A 28 -7.06 -0.96 -8.29
CA PRO A 28 -8.17 -0.12 -8.73
C PRO A 28 -7.93 1.35 -8.37
N ASP A 29 -8.40 2.26 -9.22
CA ASP A 29 -8.32 3.71 -8.96
C ASP A 29 -9.08 4.13 -7.68
N SER A 30 -10.05 3.33 -7.26
CA SER A 30 -10.81 3.51 -6.03
C SER A 30 -10.05 3.08 -4.76
N ALA A 31 -8.82 2.58 -4.88
CA ALA A 31 -8.02 2.17 -3.74
C ALA A 31 -7.70 3.38 -2.83
N ILE A 32 -7.79 3.16 -1.52
CA ILE A 32 -7.34 4.16 -0.53
C ILE A 32 -5.82 4.06 -0.43
N ARG A 33 -5.12 5.18 -0.57
CA ARG A 33 -3.66 5.26 -0.50
C ARG A 33 -3.19 5.79 0.86
N LEU A 34 -1.92 5.59 1.15
CA LEU A 34 -1.24 6.13 2.31
C LEU A 34 0.05 6.81 1.87
N ARG A 35 0.34 8.01 2.37
CA ARG A 35 1.56 8.75 2.04
C ARG A 35 2.10 9.48 3.25
N VAL A 36 3.42 9.42 3.44
CA VAL A 36 4.15 10.21 4.45
C VAL A 36 5.20 11.04 3.73
N ILE A 37 5.13 12.36 3.93
CA ILE A 37 6.04 13.33 3.34
C ILE A 37 6.86 13.95 4.49
N PRO A 38 8.16 13.65 4.59
CA PRO A 38 9.02 14.25 5.61
C PRO A 38 9.27 15.73 5.31
N ASN A 39 9.71 16.45 6.33
CA ASN A 39 10.10 17.85 6.18
C ASN A 39 11.23 18.02 5.14
N SER A 40 12.30 17.22 5.22
CA SER A 40 13.43 17.27 4.30
C SER A 40 14.09 15.89 4.10
N ASN A 41 15.26 15.89 3.43
CA ASN A 41 16.09 14.69 3.19
C ASN A 41 17.20 14.48 4.23
N THR A 42 17.24 15.25 5.32
CA THR A 42 18.19 14.99 6.41
C THR A 42 17.94 13.61 7.03
N SER A 43 18.98 13.01 7.60
CA SER A 43 18.87 11.70 8.25
C SER A 43 17.83 11.69 9.37
N VAL A 44 17.65 12.81 10.08
CA VAL A 44 16.67 12.96 11.16
C VAL A 44 15.25 12.90 10.58
N ASP A 45 14.92 13.73 9.59
CA ASP A 45 13.58 13.80 9.01
C ASP A 45 13.18 12.49 8.33
N GLN A 46 14.14 11.86 7.64
CA GLN A 46 13.94 10.54 7.04
C GLN A 46 13.73 9.44 8.08
N ASN A 47 14.44 9.50 9.21
CA ASN A 47 14.25 8.57 10.32
C ASN A 47 12.86 8.72 10.95
N ILE A 48 12.39 9.95 11.19
CA ILE A 48 11.04 10.19 11.71
C ILE A 48 9.97 9.70 10.73
N LYS A 49 10.12 9.98 9.43
CA LYS A 49 9.24 9.40 8.40
C LYS A 49 9.20 7.88 8.48
N ASN A 50 10.34 7.22 8.65
CA ASN A 50 10.40 5.77 8.72
C ASN A 50 9.70 5.21 9.98
N LYS A 51 9.76 5.93 11.11
CA LYS A 51 9.00 5.59 12.32
C LYS A 51 7.50 5.75 12.11
N VAL A 52 7.06 6.87 11.56
CA VAL A 52 5.65 7.12 11.21
C VAL A 52 5.16 6.07 10.20
N LYS A 53 5.95 5.79 9.15
CA LYS A 53 5.68 4.72 8.19
C LYS A 53 5.44 3.38 8.90
N LYS A 54 6.37 2.95 9.75
CA LYS A 54 6.28 1.66 10.44
C LYS A 54 5.03 1.59 11.33
N TYR A 55 4.76 2.65 12.08
CA TYR A 55 3.53 2.76 12.87
C TYR A 55 2.28 2.62 12.00
N LEU A 56 2.21 3.33 10.87
CA LEU A 56 1.06 3.26 9.97
C LEU A 56 0.93 1.86 9.37
N GLU A 57 2.02 1.24 8.96
CA GLU A 57 2.01 -0.16 8.49
C GLU A 57 1.40 -1.07 9.55
N GLU A 58 1.85 -1.03 10.80
CA GLU A 58 1.33 -1.94 11.84
C GLU A 58 -0.14 -1.64 12.23
N ASN A 59 -0.50 -0.37 12.38
CA ASN A 59 -1.78 0.02 12.98
C ASN A 59 -2.90 0.17 11.96
N THR A 60 -2.63 0.71 10.76
CA THR A 60 -3.68 0.87 9.75
C THR A 60 -4.09 -0.45 9.11
N TYR A 61 -3.20 -1.45 9.06
CA TYR A 61 -3.58 -2.79 8.60
C TYR A 61 -4.43 -3.53 9.61
N THR A 62 -4.08 -3.44 10.89
CA THR A 62 -4.89 -4.01 11.98
C THR A 62 -6.27 -3.36 11.99
N LEU A 63 -6.34 -2.03 11.87
CA LEU A 63 -7.59 -1.27 11.79
C LEU A 63 -8.50 -1.74 10.65
N LEU A 64 -7.93 -2.07 9.50
CA LEU A 64 -8.68 -2.43 8.29
C LEU A 64 -8.81 -3.94 8.06
N GLU A 65 -8.39 -4.77 9.02
CA GLU A 65 -8.35 -6.23 8.83
C GLU A 65 -9.74 -6.82 8.58
N GLU A 66 -10.76 -6.28 9.24
CA GLU A 66 -12.16 -6.72 9.14
C GLU A 66 -12.95 -5.98 8.07
N ALA A 67 -12.38 -4.92 7.47
CA ALA A 67 -13.05 -4.12 6.46
C ALA A 67 -13.36 -4.96 5.21
N SER A 68 -14.65 -5.14 4.92
CA SER A 68 -15.13 -5.95 3.81
C SER A 68 -15.16 -5.16 2.48
N ASP A 69 -15.34 -3.85 2.55
CA ASP A 69 -15.41 -2.96 1.39
C ASP A 69 -14.86 -1.55 1.66
N LEU A 70 -14.82 -0.73 0.61
CA LEU A 70 -14.32 0.65 0.68
C LEU A 70 -15.14 1.54 1.62
N LYS A 71 -16.44 1.31 1.75
CA LYS A 71 -17.31 2.13 2.61
C LYS A 71 -16.99 1.85 4.08
N GLU A 72 -16.84 0.58 4.44
CA GLU A 72 -16.43 0.17 5.78
C GLU A 72 -15.02 0.67 6.12
N ALA A 73 -14.07 0.53 5.18
CA ALA A 73 -12.72 1.07 5.35
C ALA A 73 -12.72 2.59 5.62
N ARG A 74 -13.52 3.38 4.87
CA ARG A 74 -13.69 4.82 5.12
C ARG A 74 -14.26 5.11 6.51
N THR A 75 -15.28 4.36 6.94
CA THR A 75 -15.88 4.53 8.27
C THR A 75 -14.84 4.28 9.36
N LEU A 76 -14.09 3.18 9.25
CA LEU A 76 -13.04 2.81 10.22
C LEU A 76 -11.91 3.85 10.28
N ILE A 77 -11.45 4.34 9.14
CA ILE A 77 -10.43 5.41 9.06
C ILE A 77 -10.93 6.68 9.73
N ASN A 78 -12.13 7.15 9.38
CA ASN A 78 -12.70 8.38 9.96
C ASN A 78 -12.87 8.27 11.48
N ALA A 79 -13.32 7.11 11.97
CA ALA A 79 -13.50 6.87 13.40
C ALA A 79 -12.18 6.82 14.20
N ASN A 80 -11.04 6.61 13.54
CA ASN A 80 -9.73 6.45 14.18
C ASN A 80 -8.71 7.52 13.80
N ILE A 81 -9.11 8.56 13.05
CA ILE A 81 -8.16 9.60 12.61
C ILE A 81 -7.55 10.37 13.78
N GLU A 82 -8.31 10.58 14.87
CA GLU A 82 -7.81 11.21 16.09
C GLU A 82 -6.82 10.31 16.84
N ASN A 83 -7.02 8.99 16.83
CA ASN A 83 -6.06 8.04 17.42
C ASN A 83 -4.75 8.05 16.63
N LEU A 84 -4.82 8.03 15.30
CA LEU A 84 -3.64 8.16 14.43
C LEU A 84 -2.90 9.48 14.70
N ASP A 85 -3.62 10.58 14.88
CA ASP A 85 -3.02 11.88 15.21
C ASP A 85 -2.27 11.82 16.55
N ASN A 86 -2.91 11.32 17.60
CA ASN A 86 -2.30 11.21 18.93
C ASN A 86 -1.02 10.35 18.92
N ASP A 87 -1.05 9.20 18.25
CA ASP A 87 0.09 8.29 18.21
C ASP A 87 1.25 8.84 17.37
N ILE A 88 0.96 9.51 16.25
CA ILE A 88 1.99 10.22 15.48
C ILE A 88 2.58 11.35 16.33
N GLY A 89 1.76 12.11 17.05
CA GLY A 89 2.23 13.12 18.00
C GLY A 89 3.14 12.54 19.08
N ASN A 90 2.86 11.33 19.57
CA ASN A 90 3.71 10.64 20.54
C ASN A 90 5.06 10.24 19.92
N ILE A 91 5.10 9.76 18.67
CA ILE A 91 6.36 9.50 17.96
C ILE A 91 7.22 10.76 17.92
N PHE A 92 6.63 11.93 17.65
CA PHE A 92 7.40 13.19 17.60
C PHE A 92 7.98 13.54 18.97
N LYS A 93 7.16 13.45 20.02
CA LYS A 93 7.57 13.73 21.41
C LYS A 93 8.68 12.81 21.89
N GLU A 94 8.53 11.50 21.72
CA GLU A 94 9.51 10.49 22.15
C GLU A 94 10.87 10.63 21.45
N ASN A 95 10.89 11.27 20.28
CA ASN A 95 12.09 11.51 19.50
C ASN A 95 12.67 12.92 19.66
N ASN A 96 12.10 13.74 20.55
CA ASN A 96 12.45 15.16 20.70
C ASN A 96 12.47 15.89 19.35
N TYR A 97 11.51 15.57 18.49
CA TYR A 97 11.44 16.10 17.13
C TYR A 97 10.40 17.22 17.07
N ASP A 98 10.88 18.46 17.22
CA ASP A 98 10.06 19.67 17.28
C ASP A 98 9.69 20.18 15.89
N MET A 99 8.80 19.44 15.22
CA MET A 99 8.24 19.82 13.93
C MET A 99 6.73 19.67 13.95
N SER A 100 6.02 20.58 13.30
CA SER A 100 4.59 20.41 13.05
C SER A 100 4.34 19.31 12.02
N TYR A 101 3.16 18.72 12.03
CA TYR A 101 2.68 17.86 10.97
C TYR A 101 1.19 18.07 10.74
N LYS A 102 0.69 17.58 9.60
CA LYS A 102 -0.72 17.59 9.22
C LYS A 102 -1.12 16.24 8.69
N ILE A 103 -2.26 15.74 9.15
CA ILE A 103 -2.89 14.54 8.61
C ILE A 103 -4.09 14.96 7.77
N ASN A 104 -4.14 14.52 6.52
CA ASN A 104 -5.28 14.73 5.64
C ASN A 104 -5.83 13.38 5.19
N PHE A 105 -7.06 13.07 5.57
CA PHE A 105 -7.82 11.99 4.95
C PHE A 105 -8.82 12.57 3.94
N GLY A 106 -8.72 12.16 2.68
CA GLY A 106 -9.54 12.66 1.59
C GLY A 106 -8.82 12.56 0.25
N TYR A 107 -9.27 13.36 -0.73
CA TYR A 107 -8.64 13.38 -2.05
C TYR A 107 -7.37 14.21 -2.05
N ASN A 108 -6.22 13.56 -2.30
CA ASN A 108 -4.92 14.20 -2.36
C ASN A 108 -4.22 13.93 -3.69
N TYR A 109 -3.39 14.87 -4.11
CA TYR A 109 -2.62 14.73 -5.34
C TYR A 109 -1.46 13.74 -5.18
N PHE A 110 -1.35 12.81 -6.13
CA PHE A 110 -0.20 11.93 -6.29
C PHE A 110 0.44 12.16 -7.66
N PRO A 111 1.77 12.28 -7.73
CA PRO A 111 2.47 12.27 -8.99
C PRO A 111 2.36 10.89 -9.65
N ALA A 112 2.59 10.83 -10.96
CA ALA A 112 2.65 9.56 -11.67
C ALA A 112 3.76 8.67 -11.09
N LYS A 113 3.49 7.37 -10.99
CA LYS A 113 4.49 6.38 -10.54
C LYS A 113 4.36 5.10 -11.33
N GLU A 114 5.50 4.50 -11.61
CA GLU A 114 5.58 3.13 -12.06
C GLU A 114 5.75 2.20 -10.87
N TYR A 115 4.86 1.23 -10.74
CA TYR A 115 4.90 0.23 -9.69
C TYR A 115 4.52 -1.12 -10.28
N ARG A 116 5.41 -2.12 -10.12
CA ARG A 116 5.28 -3.46 -10.72
C ARG A 116 4.98 -3.42 -12.23
N ASN A 117 5.73 -2.60 -12.97
CA ASN A 117 5.57 -2.36 -14.42
C ASN A 117 4.22 -1.75 -14.85
N ILE A 118 3.37 -1.39 -13.89
CA ILE A 118 2.12 -0.67 -14.13
C ILE A 118 2.37 0.81 -13.88
N LYS A 119 2.02 1.64 -14.86
CA LYS A 119 2.08 3.10 -14.74
C LYS A 119 0.78 3.63 -14.16
N TYR A 120 0.83 4.08 -12.91
CA TYR A 120 -0.25 4.83 -12.28
C TYR A 120 -0.15 6.29 -12.71
N LYS A 121 -1.27 6.82 -13.23
CA LYS A 121 -1.35 8.21 -13.66
C LYS A 121 -1.27 9.14 -12.45
N GLU A 122 -0.85 10.38 -12.70
CA GLU A 122 -0.99 11.44 -11.73
C GLU A 122 -2.46 11.83 -11.58
N GLY A 123 -2.84 12.31 -10.40
CA GLY A 123 -4.22 12.70 -10.12
C GLY A 123 -4.53 12.77 -8.65
N TYR A 124 -5.81 13.04 -8.36
CA TYR A 124 -6.34 13.06 -7.01
C TYR A 124 -6.90 11.69 -6.65
N TYR A 125 -6.43 11.14 -5.54
CA TYR A 125 -6.81 9.83 -5.04
C TYR A 125 -7.22 9.93 -3.58
N GLU A 126 -8.18 9.10 -3.19
CA GLU A 126 -8.57 8.98 -1.80
C GLU A 126 -7.39 8.41 -0.99
N SER A 127 -6.97 9.12 0.05
CA SER A 127 -5.76 8.76 0.77
C SER A 127 -5.68 9.39 2.14
N ILE A 128 -4.88 8.78 3.00
CA ILE A 128 -4.33 9.42 4.20
C ILE A 128 -2.94 9.97 3.85
N VAL A 129 -2.74 11.28 3.99
CA VAL A 129 -1.46 11.96 3.77
C VAL A 129 -0.98 12.61 5.06
N ILE A 130 0.20 12.22 5.52
CA ILE A 130 0.89 12.82 6.65
C ILE A 130 2.00 13.71 6.08
N THR A 131 1.85 15.02 6.22
CA THR A 131 2.87 16.01 5.81
C THR A 131 3.57 16.55 7.04
N ILE A 132 4.88 16.33 7.14
CA ILE A 132 5.73 16.76 8.25
C ILE A 132 6.45 18.05 7.83
N GLY A 133 6.38 19.10 8.65
CA GLY A 133 6.96 20.41 8.35
C GLY A 133 6.54 20.94 6.98
N ASN A 134 7.52 21.31 6.15
CA ASN A 134 7.30 21.83 4.80
C ASN A 134 7.01 20.74 3.76
N GLY A 135 7.21 19.45 4.09
CA GLY A 135 6.93 18.35 3.16
C GLY A 135 7.83 18.30 1.92
N GLU A 136 9.12 18.64 2.05
CA GLU A 136 10.05 18.77 0.91
C GLU A 136 10.93 17.55 0.70
N GLY A 137 10.92 16.59 1.63
CA GLY A 137 11.77 15.42 1.54
C GLY A 137 11.17 14.25 0.73
N ASN A 138 12.01 13.23 0.54
CA ASN A 138 11.66 12.02 -0.19
C ASN A 138 10.54 11.27 0.53
N ASN A 139 9.34 11.35 -0.07
CA ASN A 139 8.14 10.75 0.48
C ASN A 139 8.16 9.22 0.37
N TRP A 140 7.33 8.60 1.19
CA TRP A 140 6.94 7.21 1.06
C TRP A 140 5.44 7.17 0.81
N TRP A 141 4.99 6.24 -0.03
CA TRP A 141 3.58 5.97 -0.16
C TRP A 141 3.30 4.54 -0.59
N CYS A 142 2.09 4.09 -0.27
CA CYS A 142 1.62 2.75 -0.51
C CYS A 142 0.07 2.71 -0.66
N PHE A 143 -0.49 1.54 -0.98
CA PHE A 143 -1.92 1.29 -1.07
C PHE A 143 -2.41 0.65 0.23
N LEU A 144 -3.30 1.38 0.93
CA LEU A 144 -3.84 1.01 2.22
C LEU A 144 -5.02 0.03 2.08
N PHE A 145 -5.94 0.29 1.15
CA PHE A 145 -7.07 -0.58 0.88
C PHE A 145 -7.28 -0.73 -0.64
N PRO A 146 -7.05 -1.92 -1.23
CA PRO A 146 -6.59 -3.14 -0.56
C PRO A 146 -5.18 -2.98 0.03
N ASN A 147 -4.89 -3.67 1.13
CA ASN A 147 -3.58 -3.62 1.79
C ASN A 147 -2.53 -4.32 0.93
N LEU A 148 -1.67 -3.53 0.28
CA LEU A 148 -0.62 -4.06 -0.61
C LEU A 148 0.79 -3.76 -0.11
N CYS A 149 0.93 -3.14 1.05
CA CYS A 149 2.24 -2.73 1.55
C CYS A 149 3.03 -3.87 2.19
N LEU A 150 2.33 -4.81 2.84
CA LEU A 150 2.95 -6.01 3.43
C LEU A 150 3.45 -6.97 2.35
N VAL A 151 2.79 -6.96 1.18
CA VAL A 151 3.14 -7.80 0.02
C VAL A 151 4.56 -7.49 -0.48
N ASP A 152 5.01 -6.24 -0.34
CA ASP A 152 6.37 -5.83 -0.74
C ASP A 152 7.46 -6.15 0.29
N LEU A 153 7.10 -6.37 1.56
CA LEU A 153 8.07 -6.70 2.61
C LEU A 153 8.44 -8.19 2.62
N GLN A 154 7.57 -9.06 2.11
CA GLN A 154 7.72 -10.50 2.31
C GLN A 154 8.34 -11.28 1.13
N ASN A 155 8.46 -10.73 -0.09
CA ASN A 155 8.81 -11.59 -1.22
C ASN A 155 9.86 -11.01 -2.20
N LYS A 156 11.10 -11.48 -2.05
CA LYS A 156 11.81 -12.10 -3.18
C LYS A 156 11.13 -13.45 -3.43
N THR A 157 10.63 -13.63 -4.65
CA THR A 157 10.04 -14.86 -5.22
C THR A 157 8.76 -15.37 -4.54
N ASP A 158 7.69 -15.42 -5.36
CA ASP A 158 6.38 -16.04 -5.12
C ASP A 158 5.46 -15.40 -4.08
N ILE A 159 4.35 -14.80 -4.53
CA ILE A 159 3.28 -14.35 -3.63
C ILE A 159 1.93 -14.87 -4.10
N GLU A 160 1.53 -15.93 -3.42
CA GLU A 160 0.16 -16.29 -3.18
C GLU A 160 -0.53 -15.10 -2.47
N TYR A 161 -1.45 -14.41 -3.16
CA TYR A 161 -2.24 -13.29 -2.60
C TYR A 161 -3.24 -13.83 -1.58
N LYS A 162 -2.75 -14.14 -0.38
CA LYS A 162 -3.41 -15.03 0.57
C LYS A 162 -3.93 -14.34 1.83
N SER A 163 -4.64 -13.22 1.69
CA SER A 163 -5.38 -12.68 2.85
C SER A 163 -6.78 -12.22 2.53
N TRP A 164 -7.00 -11.16 1.75
CA TRP A 164 -8.37 -10.70 1.48
C TRP A 164 -9.08 -11.53 0.39
N LEU A 165 -8.46 -11.76 -0.77
CA LEU A 165 -9.05 -12.59 -1.84
C LEU A 165 -9.30 -14.03 -1.39
N VAL A 166 -8.35 -14.61 -0.65
CA VAL A 166 -8.52 -15.96 -0.09
C VAL A 166 -9.59 -16.01 1.00
N LYS A 167 -9.69 -14.98 1.87
CA LYS A 167 -10.82 -14.88 2.81
C LYS A 167 -12.17 -14.84 2.08
N GLN A 168 -12.28 -14.13 0.95
CA GLN A 168 -13.53 -14.07 0.17
C GLN A 168 -13.81 -15.37 -0.58
N ILE A 169 -12.79 -16.00 -1.18
CA ILE A 169 -12.92 -17.29 -1.88
C ILE A 169 -13.34 -18.40 -0.90
N ASN A 170 -12.72 -18.50 0.28
CA ASN A 170 -13.10 -19.47 1.32
C ASN A 170 -14.46 -19.18 2.00
N LYS A 171 -15.10 -18.06 1.66
CA LYS A 171 -16.46 -17.73 2.12
C LYS A 171 -17.51 -18.14 1.08
N ILE A 172 -17.07 -18.32 -0.17
CA ILE A 172 -17.89 -18.73 -1.32
C ILE A 172 -17.79 -20.25 -1.54
N PHE A 173 -16.64 -20.85 -1.25
CA PHE A 173 -16.37 -22.29 -1.24
C PHE A 173 -16.17 -22.79 0.19
#